data_AF-A0A6N7PMW7-F1
#
_entry.id   AF-A0A6N7PMW7-F1
#
_cell.length_a   1.000
_cell.length_b   1.000
_cell.length_c   1.000
_cell.angle_alpha   90.00
_cell.angle_beta   90.00
_cell.angle_gamma   90.00
#
_symmetry.space_group_name_H-M   'P 1'
#
loop_
_entity.id
_entity.type
_entity.pdbx_description
1 polymer ?
#
loop_
_entity_poly.entity_id
_entity_poly.type
_entity_poly.pdbx_seq_one_letter_code
_entity_poly.pdbx_strand_id
1 'polypeptide(L)'
;MDPGVGLRHARSPRDGRGHGGQRRRLVHDGQLLRLPEPAEVGGQGGREQPRRFPLRPHLQPVARQRATGDGPRPRRVRDRRLRRVRPRAALDRGLVRRVQQVRRRRARRDERDPPLPEGLMEKTHLPLDPELAREREVPVDPETGEPLDCTRCGACCEAGKGNIPLTAEDLVLWRREGRHDLADRVDEGHFGMMAFPTTDEGACVYLTRPEGRSICSIYDGRASTCREFQAGSWQCLEFRRDARKKGRLGR
;
A
#
# COMPACT_ATOMS: atom_id res chain seq x y z
N MET A 1 -43.58 36.01 -24.65
CA MET A 1 -42.90 35.40 -23.49
C MET A 1 -43.16 33.91 -23.59
N ASP A 2 -42.21 33.18 -24.20
CA ASP A 2 -42.39 31.79 -24.63
C ASP A 2 -41.38 30.92 -23.86
N PRO A 3 -41.81 29.99 -22.99
CA PRO A 3 -40.91 29.10 -22.26
C PRO A 3 -40.91 27.71 -22.89
N GLY A 4 -39.84 27.33 -23.59
CA GLY A 4 -39.81 26.01 -24.23
C GLY A 4 -38.50 25.59 -24.84
N VAL A 5 -37.44 25.42 -24.04
CA VAL A 5 -36.23 24.70 -24.49
C VAL A 5 -36.04 23.46 -23.62
N GLY A 6 -36.60 22.35 -24.11
CA GLY A 6 -36.37 21.02 -23.56
C GLY A 6 -35.02 20.47 -23.99
N LEU A 7 -34.08 20.36 -23.06
CA LEU A 7 -32.82 19.66 -23.25
C LEU A 7 -33.06 18.14 -23.23
N ARG A 8 -32.98 17.51 -24.39
CA ARG A 8 -33.00 16.04 -24.55
C ARG A 8 -31.61 15.49 -24.23
N HIS A 9 -31.46 14.80 -23.10
CA HIS A 9 -30.28 14.01 -22.81
C HIS A 9 -30.29 12.70 -23.61
N ALA A 10 -29.32 12.56 -24.53
CA ALA A 10 -29.02 11.33 -25.24
C ALA A 10 -28.51 10.27 -24.24
N ARG A 11 -29.27 9.18 -24.09
CA ARG A 11 -28.83 7.98 -23.37
C ARG A 11 -27.97 7.14 -24.31
N SER A 12 -26.72 6.90 -23.93
CA SER A 12 -25.84 5.96 -24.61
C SER A 12 -26.09 4.54 -24.09
N PRO A 13 -26.27 3.52 -24.94
CA PRO A 13 -26.44 2.14 -24.50
C PRO A 13 -25.09 1.58 -24.05
N ARG A 14 -24.96 1.23 -22.77
CA ARG A 14 -23.83 0.43 -22.28
C ARG A 14 -24.16 -1.04 -22.45
N ASP A 15 -23.39 -1.68 -23.33
CA ASP A 15 -23.39 -3.11 -23.57
C ASP A 15 -23.05 -3.88 -22.28
N GLY A 16 -24.00 -4.70 -21.85
CA GLY A 16 -23.80 -5.69 -20.83
C GLY A 16 -22.88 -6.81 -21.34
N ARG A 17 -21.68 -6.91 -20.75
CA ARG A 17 -20.91 -8.16 -20.73
C ARG A 17 -20.66 -8.56 -19.29
N GLY A 18 -21.58 -9.39 -18.78
CA GLY A 18 -21.39 -10.16 -17.57
C GLY A 18 -20.39 -11.28 -17.82
N HIS A 19 -19.37 -11.38 -16.97
CA HIS A 19 -18.51 -12.55 -16.90
C HIS A 19 -18.63 -13.21 -15.53
N GLY A 20 -19.33 -14.36 -15.54
CA GLY A 20 -18.90 -15.62 -14.92
C GLY A 20 -18.56 -15.62 -13.44
N GLY A 21 -19.58 -15.80 -12.59
CA GLY A 21 -19.38 -16.24 -11.22
C GLY A 21 -18.77 -17.65 -11.16
N GLN A 22 -17.60 -17.77 -10.54
CA GLN A 22 -17.06 -19.07 -10.14
C GLN A 22 -17.67 -19.45 -8.78
N ARG A 23 -18.63 -20.38 -8.80
CA ARG A 23 -19.10 -21.08 -7.61
C ARG A 23 -18.00 -22.04 -7.14
N ARG A 24 -17.30 -21.71 -6.07
CA ARG A 24 -16.52 -22.72 -5.33
C ARG A 24 -17.47 -23.51 -4.44
N ARG A 25 -17.49 -24.83 -4.65
CA ARG A 25 -18.13 -25.81 -3.78
C ARG A 25 -17.42 -25.79 -2.43
N LEU A 26 -18.16 -25.51 -1.37
CA LEU A 26 -17.77 -25.85 0.00
C LEU A 26 -17.90 -27.37 0.14
N VAL A 27 -16.78 -28.04 0.40
CA VAL A 27 -16.75 -29.40 0.91
C VAL A 27 -16.70 -29.26 2.42
N HIS A 28 -17.78 -29.67 3.09
CA HIS A 28 -17.82 -29.81 4.54
C HIS A 28 -17.26 -31.19 4.89
N ASP A 29 -16.08 -31.24 5.51
CA ASP A 29 -15.69 -32.39 6.32
C ASP A 29 -15.83 -32.00 7.79
N GLY A 30 -16.83 -32.59 8.43
CA GLY A 30 -17.09 -32.46 9.85
C GLY A 30 -16.04 -33.21 10.65
N GLN A 31 -15.11 -32.47 11.24
CA GLN A 31 -14.38 -32.90 12.43
C GLN A 31 -14.46 -31.80 13.48
N LEU A 32 -15.26 -32.06 14.51
CA LEU A 32 -15.30 -31.28 15.74
C LEU A 32 -13.96 -31.47 16.47
N LEU A 33 -13.05 -30.51 16.31
CA LEU A 33 -11.90 -30.39 17.20
C LEU A 33 -12.39 -29.85 18.55
N ARG A 34 -12.41 -30.75 19.54
CA ARG A 34 -12.65 -30.46 20.94
C ARG A 34 -11.49 -29.61 21.44
N LEU A 35 -11.75 -28.33 21.73
CA LEU A 35 -10.76 -27.45 22.36
C LEU A 35 -10.53 -27.91 23.81
N PRO A 36 -9.27 -28.01 24.28
CA PRO A 36 -8.99 -28.27 25.69
C PRO A 36 -9.37 -27.06 26.55
N GLU A 37 -9.94 -27.32 27.72
CA GLU A 37 -10.27 -26.30 28.70
C GLU A 37 -9.01 -25.61 29.25
N PRO A 38 -9.09 -24.31 29.61
CA PRO A 38 -7.95 -23.58 30.14
C PRO A 38 -7.57 -24.12 31.52
N ALA A 39 -6.31 -24.55 31.65
CA ALA A 39 -5.71 -24.88 32.92
C ALA A 39 -5.58 -23.62 33.78
N GLU A 40 -6.08 -23.70 35.02
CA GLU A 40 -5.91 -22.67 36.03
C GLU A 40 -4.42 -22.44 36.32
N VAL A 41 -3.94 -21.22 36.07
CA VAL A 41 -2.57 -20.82 36.37
C VAL A 41 -2.55 -20.29 37.81
N GLY A 42 -2.28 -21.21 38.74
CA GLY A 42 -1.90 -20.88 40.11
C GLY A 42 -0.56 -20.17 40.14
N GLY A 43 -0.54 -18.97 40.72
CA GLY A 43 0.66 -18.18 40.91
C GLY A 43 1.62 -18.81 41.92
N GLN A 44 2.88 -18.97 41.54
CA GLN A 44 4.00 -19.13 42.47
C GLN A 44 5.21 -18.36 41.95
N GLY A 45 5.68 -17.42 42.78
CA GLY A 45 6.90 -16.68 42.56
C GLY A 45 8.12 -17.60 42.59
N GLY A 46 8.93 -17.52 41.54
CA GLY A 46 10.18 -18.27 41.40
C GLY A 46 11.31 -17.33 40.98
N ARG A 47 12.35 -17.27 41.82
CA ARG A 47 13.59 -16.50 41.66
C ARG A 47 14.21 -16.70 40.27
N GLU A 48 14.59 -15.59 39.64
CA GLU A 48 15.39 -15.56 38.41
C GLU A 48 16.71 -16.34 38.57
N GLN A 49 16.91 -17.33 37.71
CA GLN A 49 18.23 -17.87 37.41
C GLN A 49 18.72 -17.31 36.07
N PRO A 50 20.03 -16.98 35.94
CA PRO A 50 20.59 -16.50 34.69
C PRO A 50 20.58 -17.61 33.64
N ARG A 51 19.83 -17.39 32.55
CA ARG A 51 19.77 -18.29 31.39
C ARG A 51 21.14 -18.37 30.72
N ARG A 52 21.79 -19.53 30.81
CA ARG A 52 22.96 -19.88 29.99
C ARG A 52 22.52 -20.02 28.53
N PHE A 53 23.15 -19.23 27.66
CA PHE A 53 22.96 -19.31 26.20
C PHE A 53 23.40 -20.69 25.68
N PRO A 54 22.63 -21.35 24.79
CA PRO A 54 23.10 -22.56 24.14
C PRO A 54 24.27 -22.23 23.21
N LEU A 55 25.37 -22.95 23.40
CA LEU A 55 26.54 -22.97 22.52
C LEU A 55 26.11 -23.33 21.09
N ARG A 56 26.63 -22.58 20.12
CA ARG A 56 26.41 -22.77 18.68
C ARG A 56 26.68 -24.21 18.27
N PRO A 57 25.81 -24.85 17.45
CA PRO A 57 26.11 -26.16 16.90
C PRO A 57 27.30 -26.08 15.95
N HIS A 58 28.27 -26.95 16.21
CA HIS A 58 29.46 -27.17 15.41
C HIS A 58 29.04 -27.64 14.01
N LEU A 59 29.26 -26.82 12.98
CA LEU A 59 29.07 -27.24 11.59
C LEU A 59 30.07 -28.34 11.26
N GLN A 60 29.56 -29.54 10.99
CA GLN A 60 30.38 -30.64 10.48
C GLN A 60 30.63 -30.46 8.98
N PRO A 61 31.85 -30.76 8.49
CA PRO A 61 32.15 -30.73 7.07
C PRO A 61 31.43 -31.88 6.36
N VAL A 62 30.58 -31.53 5.39
CA VAL A 62 29.88 -32.51 4.54
C VAL A 62 30.90 -33.18 3.62
N ALA A 63 31.05 -34.50 3.77
CA ALA A 63 31.90 -35.32 2.93
C ALA A 63 31.44 -35.25 1.46
N ARG A 64 32.38 -34.95 0.55
CA ARG A 64 32.19 -34.99 -0.90
C ARG A 64 31.95 -36.42 -1.35
N GLN A 65 30.69 -36.79 -1.56
CA GLN A 65 30.35 -38.02 -2.26
C GLN A 65 30.75 -37.88 -3.74
N ARG A 66 31.69 -38.72 -4.17
CA ARG A 66 32.04 -38.89 -5.60
C ARG A 66 30.90 -39.65 -6.26
N ALA A 67 30.13 -38.96 -7.08
CA ALA A 67 29.15 -39.58 -7.96
C ALA A 67 29.87 -40.32 -9.10
N THR A 68 29.94 -41.65 -8.99
CA THR A 68 30.17 -42.56 -10.11
C THR A 68 28.80 -43.08 -10.53
N GLY A 69 28.36 -42.81 -11.75
CA GLY A 69 27.13 -43.40 -12.27
C GLY A 69 26.60 -42.72 -13.52
N ASP A 70 26.71 -43.44 -14.63
CA ASP A 70 26.14 -43.22 -15.96
C ASP A 70 24.89 -42.33 -16.02
N GLY A 71 25.11 -41.08 -16.42
CA GLY A 71 24.05 -40.17 -16.82
C GLY A 71 23.76 -40.27 -18.33
N PRO A 72 22.50 -40.10 -18.76
CA PRO A 72 22.10 -40.19 -20.15
C PRO A 72 22.83 -39.17 -21.04
N ARG A 73 23.23 -39.62 -22.23
CA ARG A 73 24.01 -38.87 -23.23
C ARG A 73 23.44 -37.46 -23.44
N PRO A 74 24.29 -36.42 -23.45
CA PRO A 74 23.84 -35.04 -23.64
C PRO A 74 23.19 -34.90 -25.02
N ARG A 75 21.91 -34.50 -25.04
CA ARG A 75 21.24 -34.06 -26.26
C ARG A 75 22.04 -32.89 -26.82
N ARG A 76 22.47 -33.01 -28.08
CA ARG A 76 23.15 -31.95 -28.85
C ARG A 76 22.37 -30.65 -28.69
N VAL A 77 22.87 -29.76 -27.84
CA VAL A 77 22.38 -28.40 -27.72
C VAL A 77 22.69 -27.76 -29.07
N ARG A 78 21.64 -27.54 -29.87
CA ARG A 78 21.75 -26.78 -31.11
C ARG A 78 22.42 -25.46 -30.76
N ASP A 79 23.56 -25.25 -31.40
CA ASP A 79 24.43 -24.09 -31.30
C ASP A 79 23.58 -22.82 -31.48
N ARG A 80 23.10 -22.30 -30.35
CA ARG A 80 22.13 -21.21 -30.31
C ARG A 80 22.96 -19.97 -30.52
N ARG A 81 23.22 -19.66 -31.79
CA ARG A 81 23.92 -18.47 -32.31
C ARG A 81 24.01 -17.42 -31.21
N LEU A 82 25.18 -17.34 -30.57
CA LEU A 82 25.47 -16.32 -29.57
C LEU A 82 25.09 -14.98 -30.19
N ARG A 83 23.93 -14.44 -29.80
CA ARG A 83 23.52 -13.10 -30.20
C ARG A 83 24.62 -12.21 -29.69
N ARG A 84 25.46 -11.70 -30.60
CA ARG A 84 26.54 -10.77 -30.29
C ARG A 84 25.98 -9.73 -29.33
N VAL A 85 26.43 -9.80 -28.08
CA VAL A 85 26.12 -8.80 -27.06
C VAL A 85 26.65 -7.50 -27.65
N ARG A 86 25.75 -6.59 -28.02
CA ARG A 86 26.17 -5.29 -28.55
C ARG A 86 27.05 -4.62 -27.49
N PRO A 87 28.22 -4.08 -27.84
CA PRO A 87 29.11 -3.44 -26.89
C PRO A 87 28.36 -2.35 -26.12
N ARG A 88 28.50 -2.32 -24.79
CA ARG A 88 27.82 -1.38 -23.87
C ARG A 88 27.87 0.08 -24.36
N ALA A 89 28.96 0.48 -25.01
CA ALA A 89 29.14 1.83 -25.57
C ALA A 89 28.09 2.23 -26.64
N ALA A 90 27.48 1.27 -27.35
CA ALA A 90 26.45 1.56 -28.36
C ALA A 90 25.06 1.81 -27.76
N LEU A 91 24.76 1.24 -26.60
CA LEU A 91 23.51 1.52 -25.86
C LEU A 91 23.53 2.93 -25.25
N ASP A 92 24.72 3.41 -24.90
CA ASP A 92 24.93 4.71 -24.26
C ASP A 92 24.60 5.89 -25.20
N ARG A 93 25.04 5.83 -26.46
CA ARG A 93 24.74 6.88 -27.46
C ARG A 93 23.23 7.04 -27.74
N GLY A 94 22.47 5.93 -27.70
CA GLY A 94 21.02 5.95 -27.90
C GLY A 94 20.27 6.57 -26.72
N LEU A 95 20.75 6.35 -25.50
CA LEU A 95 20.20 6.95 -24.28
C LEU A 95 20.51 8.45 -24.22
N VAL A 96 21.75 8.85 -24.48
CA VAL A 96 22.17 10.26 -24.52
C VAL A 96 21.33 11.05 -25.52
N ARG A 97 21.08 10.52 -26.73
CA ARG A 97 20.21 11.15 -27.73
C ARG A 97 18.77 11.32 -27.24
N ARG A 98 18.20 10.34 -26.55
CA ARG A 98 16.84 10.44 -25.97
C ARG A 98 16.77 11.48 -24.86
N VAL A 99 17.74 11.51 -23.95
CA VAL A 99 17.82 12.54 -22.89
C VAL A 99 17.92 13.93 -23.50
N GLN A 100 18.76 14.13 -24.51
CA GLN A 100 18.87 15.40 -25.23
C GLN A 100 17.55 15.78 -25.93
N GLN A 101 16.83 14.82 -26.51
CA GLN A 101 15.53 15.07 -27.15
C GLN A 101 14.46 15.49 -26.13
N VAL A 102 14.41 14.86 -24.95
CA VAL A 102 13.50 15.23 -23.85
C VAL A 102 13.81 16.66 -23.35
N ARG A 103 15.09 16.99 -23.14
CA ARG A 103 15.52 18.34 -22.74
C ARG A 103 15.10 19.40 -23.76
N ARG A 104 15.28 19.14 -25.06
CA ARG A 104 14.83 20.05 -26.14
C ARG A 104 13.31 20.22 -26.18
N ARG A 105 12.53 19.16 -25.90
CA ARG A 105 11.07 19.25 -25.82
C ARG A 105 10.61 20.08 -24.64
N ARG A 106 11.26 19.95 -23.47
CA ARG A 106 10.99 20.76 -22.29
C ARG A 106 11.30 22.24 -22.54
N ALA A 107 12.48 22.55 -23.09
CA ALA A 107 12.85 23.92 -23.45
C ALA A 107 11.84 24.57 -24.42
N ARG A 108 11.38 23.85 -25.45
CA ARG A 108 10.33 24.35 -26.37
C ARG A 108 8.97 24.54 -25.72
N ARG A 109 8.67 23.82 -24.64
CA ARG A 109 7.45 24.00 -23.86
C ARG A 109 7.59 25.25 -22.99
N ASP A 110 8.72 25.41 -22.32
CA ASP A 110 9.02 26.58 -21.51
C ASP A 110 9.07 27.88 -22.35
N GLU A 111 9.47 27.79 -23.64
CA GLU A 111 9.36 28.91 -24.61
C GLU A 111 7.90 29.22 -25.04
N ARG A 112 7.00 28.22 -25.07
CA ARG A 112 5.59 28.40 -25.45
C ARG A 112 4.71 28.88 -24.31
N ASP A 113 5.04 28.43 -23.10
CA ASP A 113 4.37 28.80 -21.87
C ASP A 113 5.31 29.79 -21.14
N PRO A 114 5.42 31.05 -21.59
CA PRO A 114 6.24 32.03 -20.91
C PRO A 114 5.82 32.09 -19.44
N PRO A 115 6.77 32.20 -18.50
CA PRO A 115 6.43 32.31 -17.08
C PRO A 115 5.37 33.39 -16.94
N LEU A 116 4.27 33.05 -16.26
CA LEU A 116 3.22 34.02 -15.98
C LEU A 116 3.89 35.26 -15.38
N PRO A 117 3.50 36.47 -15.82
CA PRO A 117 4.17 37.69 -15.37
C PRO A 117 4.21 37.73 -13.84
N GLU A 118 5.42 37.98 -13.31
CA GLU A 118 5.64 38.23 -11.87
C GLU A 118 4.69 39.35 -11.44
N GLY A 119 3.57 38.99 -10.80
CA GLY A 119 2.52 39.92 -10.39
C GLY A 119 1.08 39.42 -10.55
N LEU A 120 0.82 38.43 -11.44
CA LEU A 120 -0.55 37.90 -11.62
C LEU A 120 -0.93 36.79 -10.62
N MET A 121 0.01 36.39 -9.77
CA MET A 121 -0.25 35.58 -8.57
C MET A 121 -0.07 36.39 -7.29
N GLU A 122 -0.30 37.70 -7.35
CA GLU A 122 -0.60 38.49 -6.15
C GLU A 122 -2.02 38.14 -5.67
N LYS A 123 -2.11 36.92 -5.15
CA LYS A 123 -2.76 36.65 -3.89
C LYS A 123 -4.16 37.27 -3.76
N THR A 124 -5.15 36.59 -4.33
CA THR A 124 -6.39 36.30 -3.59
C THR A 124 -6.07 35.37 -2.40
N HIS A 125 -5.09 35.74 -1.57
CA HIS A 125 -5.16 35.51 -0.15
C HIS A 125 -6.15 36.54 0.35
N LEU A 126 -7.44 36.33 0.05
CA LEU A 126 -8.44 36.70 1.04
C LEU A 126 -7.90 36.11 2.34
N PRO A 127 -7.62 36.92 3.38
CA PRO A 127 -7.23 36.37 4.65
C PRO A 127 -8.32 35.37 5.00
N LEU A 128 -7.99 34.07 4.95
CA LEU A 128 -8.84 33.06 5.53
C LEU A 128 -8.94 33.51 6.97
N ASP A 129 -10.11 34.04 7.31
CA ASP A 129 -10.38 34.51 8.65
C ASP A 129 -9.92 33.39 9.60
N PRO A 130 -8.95 33.64 10.49
CA PRO A 130 -8.46 32.61 11.39
C PRO A 130 -9.58 32.02 12.26
N GLU A 131 -10.73 32.70 12.39
CA GLU A 131 -11.95 32.13 12.97
C GLU A 131 -12.66 31.14 12.02
N LEU A 132 -12.81 31.46 10.73
CA LEU A 132 -13.37 30.52 9.73
C LEU A 132 -12.48 29.28 9.52
N ALA A 133 -11.17 29.41 9.69
CA ALA A 133 -10.26 28.26 9.66
C ALA A 133 -10.42 27.33 10.88
N ARG A 134 -10.94 27.85 12.01
CA ARG A 134 -11.23 27.09 13.25
C ARG A 134 -12.58 26.39 13.19
N GLU A 135 -13.52 26.89 12.39
CA GLU A 135 -14.83 26.27 12.15
C GLU A 135 -14.81 25.28 10.98
N ARG A 136 -13.73 24.50 10.81
CA ARG A 136 -13.82 23.33 9.93
C ARG A 136 -14.79 22.35 10.56
N GLU A 137 -16.02 22.37 10.05
CA GLU A 137 -17.05 21.41 10.38
C GLU A 137 -16.45 20.00 10.38
N VAL A 138 -16.65 19.29 11.49
CA VAL A 138 -16.17 17.91 11.59
C VAL A 138 -16.85 17.13 10.48
N PRO A 139 -16.10 16.49 9.56
CA PRO A 139 -16.69 15.73 8.49
C PRO A 139 -17.67 14.70 9.07
N VAL A 140 -18.90 14.65 8.57
CA VAL A 140 -19.91 13.68 9.00
C VAL A 140 -20.04 12.55 8.00
N ASP A 141 -20.35 11.36 8.49
CA ASP A 141 -20.61 10.22 7.64
C ASP A 141 -21.99 10.38 6.99
N PRO A 142 -22.10 10.40 5.65
CA PRO A 142 -23.38 10.64 4.99
C PRO A 142 -24.40 9.52 5.21
N GLU A 143 -23.98 8.31 5.61
CA GLU A 143 -24.90 7.20 5.86
C GLU A 143 -25.44 7.20 7.30
N THR A 144 -24.67 7.69 8.27
CA THR A 144 -25.03 7.61 9.70
C THR A 144 -25.29 8.95 10.36
N GLY A 145 -24.84 10.05 9.76
CA GLY A 145 -24.88 11.39 10.37
C GLY A 145 -23.87 11.59 11.51
N GLU A 146 -23.09 10.56 11.88
CA GLU A 146 -22.10 10.67 12.96
C GLU A 146 -20.82 11.38 12.50
N PRO A 147 -20.13 12.11 13.40
CA PRO A 147 -18.80 12.64 13.14
C PRO A 147 -17.80 11.55 12.75
N LEU A 148 -16.99 11.83 11.71
CA LEU A 148 -16.00 10.91 11.19
C LEU A 148 -14.75 10.88 12.09
N ASP A 149 -14.66 9.85 12.92
CA ASP A 149 -13.49 9.58 13.75
C ASP A 149 -12.65 8.40 13.22
N CYS A 150 -11.44 8.69 12.72
CA CYS A 150 -10.50 7.69 12.24
C CYS A 150 -9.95 6.80 13.37
N THR A 151 -9.87 7.32 14.60
CA THR A 151 -9.46 6.55 15.78
C THR A 151 -10.53 5.56 16.23
N ARG A 152 -11.77 5.74 15.77
CA ARG A 152 -12.86 4.79 15.96
C ARG A 152 -12.94 3.77 14.82
N CYS A 153 -12.87 4.21 13.56
CA CYS A 153 -13.17 3.32 12.43
C CYS A 153 -11.99 2.47 11.92
N GLY A 154 -10.78 3.03 11.83
CA GLY A 154 -9.62 2.34 11.24
C GLY A 154 -9.80 1.85 9.78
N ALA A 155 -10.84 2.30 9.07
CA ALA A 155 -11.30 1.65 7.83
C ALA A 155 -10.23 1.59 6.71
N CYS A 156 -9.45 2.66 6.53
CA CYS A 156 -8.35 2.67 5.55
C CYS A 156 -7.19 1.75 5.95
N CYS A 157 -6.95 1.55 7.25
CA CYS A 157 -5.95 0.61 7.76
C CYS A 157 -6.35 -0.85 7.51
N GLU A 158 -7.61 -1.13 7.21
CA GLU A 158 -8.14 -2.47 6.94
C GLU A 158 -8.46 -2.73 5.46
N ALA A 159 -8.04 -1.82 4.58
CA ALA A 159 -8.34 -1.89 3.17
C ALA A 159 -7.80 -3.16 2.49
N GLY A 160 -6.82 -3.84 3.07
CA GLY A 160 -6.18 -5.05 2.52
C GLY A 160 -4.76 -4.80 2.06
N LYS A 161 -4.10 -5.88 1.64
CA LYS A 161 -2.69 -5.88 1.23
C LYS A 161 -2.43 -4.92 0.07
N GLY A 162 -1.38 -4.11 0.18
CA GLY A 162 -0.90 -3.24 -0.90
C GLY A 162 -1.73 -1.96 -1.14
N ASN A 163 -2.73 -1.68 -0.31
CA ASN A 163 -3.63 -0.54 -0.49
C ASN A 163 -3.17 0.77 0.15
N ILE A 164 -2.08 0.74 0.93
CA ILE A 164 -1.49 1.94 1.53
C ILE A 164 -0.10 2.13 0.91
N PRO A 165 -0.01 2.75 -0.28
CA PRO A 165 1.25 2.93 -0.98
C PRO A 165 2.20 3.85 -0.23
N LEU A 166 3.49 3.66 -0.48
CA LEU A 166 4.60 4.44 0.03
C LEU A 166 5.32 5.09 -1.14
N THR A 167 5.62 6.38 -1.00
CA THR A 167 6.45 7.10 -1.97
C THR A 167 7.93 6.79 -1.72
N ALA A 168 8.78 7.04 -2.71
CA ALA A 168 10.23 6.93 -2.52
C ALA A 168 10.71 7.96 -1.47
N GLU A 169 10.08 9.12 -1.45
CA GLU A 169 10.33 10.23 -0.52
C GLU A 169 10.07 9.82 0.93
N ASP A 170 9.02 9.04 1.19
CA ASP A 170 8.75 8.51 2.54
C ASP A 170 9.89 7.62 3.03
N LEU A 171 10.40 6.72 2.18
CA LEU A 171 11.50 5.82 2.51
C LEU A 171 12.80 6.58 2.77
N VAL A 172 13.08 7.61 1.96
CA VAL A 172 14.26 8.47 2.13
C VAL A 172 14.16 9.27 3.43
N LEU A 173 12.98 9.83 3.72
CA LEU A 173 12.73 10.60 4.93
C LEU A 173 12.94 9.74 6.18
N TRP A 174 12.33 8.55 6.24
CA TRP A 174 12.50 7.65 7.39
C TRP A 174 13.95 7.22 7.58
N ARG A 175 14.69 6.89 6.52
CA ARG A 175 16.12 6.56 6.62
C ARG A 175 16.93 7.74 7.15
N ARG A 176 16.63 8.96 6.71
CA ARG A 176 17.29 10.19 7.20
C ARG A 176 17.00 10.45 8.68
N GLU A 177 15.79 10.15 9.14
CA GLU A 177 15.36 10.29 10.54
C GLU A 177 15.81 9.12 11.43
N GLY A 178 16.56 8.14 10.90
CA GLY A 178 16.99 6.95 11.63
C GLY A 178 15.86 5.93 11.88
N ARG A 179 14.70 6.10 11.25
CA ARG A 179 13.52 5.20 11.31
C ARG A 179 13.66 4.01 10.35
N HIS A 180 14.75 3.28 10.48
CA HIS A 180 15.00 2.07 9.69
C HIS A 180 13.94 0.99 9.93
N ASP A 181 13.34 0.97 11.12
CA ASP A 181 12.22 0.09 11.48
C ASP A 181 11.02 0.24 10.54
N LEU A 182 10.77 1.46 10.03
CA LEU A 182 9.71 1.71 9.06
C LEU A 182 10.19 1.49 7.63
N ALA A 183 11.37 2.01 7.28
CA ALA A 183 11.89 1.99 5.92
C ALA A 183 12.22 0.58 5.41
N ASP A 184 12.56 -0.35 6.30
CA ASP A 184 12.88 -1.73 5.96
C ASP A 184 11.67 -2.67 6.12
N ARG A 185 10.62 -2.24 6.81
CA ARG A 185 9.40 -3.02 7.03
C ARG A 185 8.29 -2.61 6.05
N VAL A 186 8.53 -2.94 4.79
CA VAL A 186 7.67 -2.59 3.65
C VAL A 186 7.44 -3.82 2.76
N ASP A 187 6.30 -3.86 2.09
CA ASP A 187 5.93 -4.93 1.14
C ASP A 187 5.77 -4.37 -0.28
N GLU A 188 5.80 -5.26 -1.27
CA GLU A 188 5.37 -4.89 -2.63
C GLU A 188 3.86 -4.64 -2.63
N GLY A 189 3.48 -3.44 -3.03
CA GLY A 189 2.11 -2.97 -3.17
C GLY A 189 1.59 -3.07 -4.60
N HIS A 190 0.45 -2.42 -4.84
CA HIS A 190 -0.12 -2.34 -6.17
C HIS A 190 0.73 -1.46 -7.11
N PHE A 191 0.73 -1.80 -8.40
CA PHE A 191 1.41 -1.04 -9.46
C PHE A 191 2.94 -0.95 -9.31
N GLY A 192 3.56 -1.92 -8.62
CA GLY A 192 5.01 -1.95 -8.40
C GLY A 192 5.51 -0.86 -7.44
N MET A 193 4.60 -0.24 -6.68
CA MET A 193 4.95 0.66 -5.59
C MET A 193 5.23 -0.14 -4.33
N MET A 194 6.02 0.42 -3.41
CA MET A 194 6.11 -0.12 -2.05
C MET A 194 4.82 0.23 -1.30
N ALA A 195 4.46 -0.58 -0.31
CA ALA A 195 3.30 -0.35 0.55
C ALA A 195 3.60 -0.76 1.98
N PHE A 196 2.77 -0.28 2.91
CA PHE A 196 2.80 -0.85 4.26
C PHE A 196 2.42 -2.33 4.23
N PRO A 197 3.12 -3.16 5.01
CA PRO A 197 2.78 -4.56 5.13
C PRO A 197 1.46 -4.72 5.88
N THR A 198 0.76 -5.81 5.58
CA THR A 198 -0.51 -6.16 6.22
C THR A 198 -0.42 -7.52 6.89
N THR A 199 -1.17 -7.68 7.99
CA THR A 199 -1.45 -8.96 8.63
C THR A 199 -2.23 -9.89 7.69
N ASP A 200 -2.33 -11.17 8.05
CA ASP A 200 -3.11 -12.16 7.29
C ASP A 200 -4.60 -11.82 7.22
N GLU A 201 -5.11 -11.06 8.21
CA GLU A 201 -6.48 -10.52 8.22
C GLU A 201 -6.66 -9.31 7.27
N GLY A 202 -5.56 -8.84 6.67
CA GLY A 202 -5.53 -7.72 5.74
C GLY A 202 -5.53 -6.34 6.41
N ALA A 203 -5.22 -6.26 7.70
CA ALA A 203 -5.02 -4.99 8.41
C ALA A 203 -3.55 -4.56 8.34
N CYS A 204 -3.28 -3.26 8.23
CA CYS A 204 -1.93 -2.70 8.35
C CYS A 204 -1.27 -3.17 9.66
N VAL A 205 -0.01 -3.59 9.61
CA VAL A 205 0.70 -4.12 10.79
C VAL A 205 0.86 -3.11 11.93
N TYR A 206 0.72 -1.82 11.63
CA TYR A 206 0.79 -0.74 12.62
C TYR A 206 -0.57 -0.37 13.21
N LEU A 207 -1.65 -1.03 12.79
CA LEU A 207 -2.96 -0.89 13.40
C LEU A 207 -3.02 -1.71 14.69
N THR A 208 -3.33 -1.04 15.79
CA THR A 208 -3.56 -1.66 17.10
C THR A 208 -4.97 -1.34 17.57
N ARG A 209 -5.54 -2.22 18.42
CA ARG A 209 -6.90 -2.08 18.95
C ARG A 209 -7.03 -2.18 20.46
N PRO A 210 -6.34 -1.31 21.23
CA PRO A 210 -6.61 -1.23 22.65
C PRO A 210 -8.05 -0.77 22.88
N GLU A 211 -8.82 -1.51 23.69
CA GLU A 211 -10.19 -1.15 24.08
C GLU A 211 -11.13 -0.91 22.88
N GLY A 212 -10.88 -1.57 21.75
CA GLY A 212 -11.69 -1.42 20.53
C GLY A 212 -11.44 -0.14 19.73
N ARG A 213 -10.49 0.72 20.13
CA ARG A 213 -10.10 1.92 19.36
C ARG A 213 -9.04 1.59 18.33
N SER A 214 -9.18 2.10 17.11
CA SER A 214 -8.21 1.94 16.03
C SER A 214 -7.05 2.93 16.18
N ILE A 215 -5.94 2.49 16.78
CA ILE A 215 -4.76 3.34 17.02
C ILE A 215 -3.61 2.93 16.11
N CYS A 216 -3.02 3.91 15.41
CA CYS A 216 -1.82 3.69 14.61
C CYS A 216 -0.57 3.83 15.49
N SER A 217 0.22 2.77 15.65
CA SER A 217 1.42 2.78 16.50
C SER A 217 2.56 3.66 15.95
N ILE A 218 2.43 4.14 14.71
CA ILE A 218 3.41 5.01 14.04
C ILE A 218 2.81 6.37 13.67
N TYR A 219 1.82 6.86 14.43
CA TYR A 219 1.01 8.02 14.06
C TYR A 219 1.84 9.26 13.67
N ASP A 220 2.89 9.56 14.41
CA ASP A 220 3.78 10.70 14.13
C ASP A 220 4.73 10.43 12.95
N GLY A 221 5.09 9.16 12.74
CA GLY A 221 5.95 8.69 11.64
C GLY A 221 5.18 8.24 10.40
N ARG A 222 3.91 8.61 10.24
CA ARG A 222 3.07 8.17 9.11
C ARG A 222 3.66 8.61 7.77
N ALA A 223 3.52 7.78 6.75
CA ALA A 223 3.85 8.12 5.37
C ALA A 223 2.97 9.27 4.85
N SER A 224 3.42 9.96 3.80
CA SER A 224 2.69 11.02 3.09
C SER A 224 1.25 10.59 2.75
N THR A 225 1.08 9.42 2.13
CA THR A 225 -0.24 8.85 1.80
C THR A 225 -1.20 8.80 2.99
N CYS A 226 -0.70 8.46 4.19
CA CYS A 226 -1.52 8.42 5.39
C CYS A 226 -1.77 9.80 6.01
N ARG A 227 -0.83 10.74 5.87
CA ARG A 227 -0.96 12.12 6.38
C ARG A 227 -1.90 12.97 5.54
N GLU A 228 -1.87 12.76 4.23
CA GLU A 228 -2.71 13.46 3.25
C GLU A 228 -4.13 12.90 3.19
N PHE A 229 -4.37 11.74 3.82
CA PHE A 229 -5.67 11.09 3.83
C PHE A 229 -6.70 11.90 4.64
N GLN A 230 -7.64 12.53 3.94
CA GLN A 230 -8.66 13.37 4.55
C GLN A 230 -9.90 12.55 4.97
N ALA A 231 -10.30 12.67 6.23
CA ALA A 231 -11.59 12.16 6.71
C ALA A 231 -12.75 12.79 5.92
N GLY A 232 -13.67 11.96 5.42
CA GLY A 232 -14.81 12.40 4.62
C GLY A 232 -14.52 12.59 3.14
N SER A 233 -13.26 12.40 2.70
CA SER A 233 -12.96 12.27 1.27
C SER A 233 -13.72 11.09 0.65
N TRP A 234 -13.90 11.12 -0.67
CA TRP A 234 -14.54 10.02 -1.39
C TRP A 234 -13.86 8.67 -1.11
N GLN A 235 -12.53 8.63 -1.04
CA GLN A 235 -11.76 7.43 -0.69
C GLN A 235 -12.07 6.95 0.75
N CYS A 236 -12.22 7.86 1.70
CA CYS A 236 -12.62 7.53 3.08
C CYS A 236 -13.98 6.85 3.13
N LEU A 237 -14.95 7.39 2.40
CA LEU A 237 -16.30 6.84 2.34
C LEU A 237 -16.33 5.46 1.69
N GLU A 238 -15.57 5.24 0.60
CA GLU A 238 -15.45 3.92 -0.02
C GLU A 238 -14.81 2.89 0.92
N PHE A 239 -13.74 3.24 1.63
CA PHE A 239 -13.15 2.32 2.62
C PHE A 239 -14.11 1.99 3.76
N ARG A 240 -14.88 2.96 4.25
CA ARG A 240 -15.91 2.73 5.28
C ARG A 240 -17.01 1.82 4.78
N ARG A 241 -17.50 2.06 3.57
CA ARG A 241 -18.48 1.21 2.90
C ARG A 241 -17.98 -0.23 2.76
N ASP A 242 -16.73 -0.42 2.37
CA ASP A 242 -16.13 -1.74 2.25
C ASP A 242 -15.90 -2.41 3.61
N ALA A 243 -15.52 -1.65 4.65
CA ALA A 243 -15.41 -2.15 6.01
C ALA A 243 -16.78 -2.63 6.55
N ARG A 244 -17.87 -1.90 6.28
CA ARG A 244 -19.24 -2.30 6.62
C ARG A 244 -19.65 -3.59 5.92
N LYS A 245 -19.37 -3.72 4.61
CA LYS A 245 -19.64 -4.96 3.85
C LYS A 245 -18.90 -6.16 4.45
N LYS A 246 -17.69 -5.95 4.97
CA LYS A 246 -16.86 -6.98 5.63
C LYS A 246 -17.24 -7.21 7.10
N GLY A 247 -18.22 -6.47 7.65
CA GLY A 247 -18.63 -6.56 9.06
C GLY A 247 -17.60 -6.03 10.06
N ARG A 248 -16.64 -5.20 9.61
CA ARG A 248 -15.55 -4.66 10.45
C ARG A 248 -15.87 -3.31 11.07
N LEU A 249 -16.84 -2.60 10.49
CA LEU A 249 -17.43 -1.40 11.06
C LEU A 249 -18.85 -1.74 11.54
N GLY A 250 -19.14 -1.47 12.81
CA GLY A 250 -20.49 -1.61 13.37
C GLY A 250 -21.50 -0.77 12.58
N ARG A 251 -22.75 -1.25 12.51
CA ARG A 251 -23.89 -0.48 12.01
C ARG A 251 -24.45 0.42 13.09
#